data_AF-A0A9D0XVQ5-F1
#
_entry.id   AF-A0A9D0XVQ5-F1
#
_cell.length_a   1.000
_cell.length_b   1.000
_cell.length_c   1.000
_cell.angle_alpha   90.00
_cell.angle_beta   90.00
_cell.angle_gamma   90.00
#
_symmetry.space_group_name_H-M   'P 1'
#
loop_
_entity.id
_entity.type
_entity.pdbx_description
1 polymer ?
#
loop_
_entity_poly.entity_id
_entity_poly.type
_entity_poly.pdbx_seq_one_letter_code
_entity_poly.pdbx_strand_id
1 'polypeptide(L)'
;MKRFSVIILVLILALSLSACFGPKDDINNKTPSGATEKAKDNADTENDRSKSAEEVTIKEQVIYNGNDIVVTVKGFNESSLFGPEVKVLIENNSAKNITIQTRKTSVNGLMTESMFSADVAAGKKVNDAITFISSELKAADITTIKDIEFSLHIFETASMDTIVDTDLIKLKTSVDESFVQKFDDSGFIAYNADGIKVVVKEMNSSESFWGSDIYLYIENNTDKDITVQARDVSVNGFMVDPTFSCDVVAGKKAFDTMTFMESDLEENDIKEINSLEFKLHIFDMDTWETIKDSDIIKVSFE
;
A
#
# COMPACT_ATOMS: atom_id res chain seq x y z
N MET A 1 34.82 9.00 7.18
CA MET A 1 34.21 9.90 6.17
C MET A 1 34.27 9.23 4.81
N LYS A 2 33.22 8.49 4.44
CA LYS A 2 32.99 8.01 3.08
C LYS A 2 31.52 8.29 2.79
N ARG A 3 31.26 9.01 1.71
CA ARG A 3 29.95 9.54 1.32
C ARG A 3 29.18 8.43 0.62
N PHE A 4 27.99 8.08 1.11
CA PHE A 4 27.04 7.24 0.40
C PHE A 4 26.38 8.10 -0.69
N SER A 5 26.53 7.70 -1.93
CA SER A 5 25.84 8.31 -3.08
C SER A 5 24.51 7.60 -3.26
N VAL A 6 23.42 8.31 -3.03
CA VAL A 6 22.06 7.87 -3.35
C VAL A 6 21.88 7.96 -4.86
N ILE A 7 21.49 6.86 -5.52
CA ILE A 7 21.07 6.85 -6.92
C ILE A 7 19.55 6.77 -6.93
N ILE A 8 18.89 7.89 -7.28
CA ILE A 8 17.45 7.94 -7.55
C ILE A 8 17.25 7.73 -9.05
N LEU A 9 16.57 6.65 -9.43
CA LEU A 9 16.19 6.36 -10.81
C LEU A 9 14.83 7.04 -11.08
N VAL A 10 14.85 8.14 -11.85
CA VAL A 10 13.63 8.82 -12.30
C VAL A 10 13.32 8.36 -13.74
N LEU A 11 12.23 7.62 -13.92
CA LEU A 11 11.70 7.30 -15.26
C LEU A 11 10.57 8.29 -15.60
N ILE A 12 10.89 9.32 -16.37
CA ILE A 12 9.90 10.23 -16.99
C ILE A 12 9.54 9.67 -18.36
N LEU A 13 8.33 9.13 -18.51
CA LEU A 13 7.76 8.84 -19.83
C LEU A 13 6.70 9.91 -20.15
N ALA A 14 7.13 10.99 -20.80
CA ALA A 14 6.25 12.01 -21.35
C ALA A 14 5.80 11.59 -22.75
N LEU A 15 4.51 11.24 -22.91
CA LEU A 15 3.87 11.15 -24.23
C LEU A 15 2.70 12.13 -24.29
N SER A 16 3.00 13.33 -24.79
CA SER A 16 2.03 14.30 -25.25
C SER A 16 1.53 13.93 -26.65
N LEU A 17 0.25 13.59 -26.79
CA LEU A 17 -0.45 13.65 -28.07
C LEU A 17 -1.73 14.47 -27.88
N SER A 18 -1.58 15.77 -28.14
CA SER A 18 -2.69 16.69 -28.39
C SER A 18 -3.29 16.38 -29.76
N ALA A 19 -4.50 15.84 -29.77
CA ALA A 19 -5.38 15.86 -30.94
C ALA A 19 -6.61 16.71 -30.62
N CYS A 20 -6.57 17.97 -31.04
CA CYS A 20 -7.76 18.80 -31.22
C CYS A 20 -8.64 18.14 -32.28
N PHE A 21 -9.93 17.93 -32.02
CA PHE A 21 -10.96 18.12 -33.04
C PHE A 21 -12.34 18.28 -32.39
N GLY A 22 -12.89 19.49 -32.51
CA GLY A 22 -14.29 19.82 -32.20
C GLY A 22 -15.19 19.73 -33.44
N PRO A 23 -16.52 19.90 -33.27
CA PRO A 23 -17.55 19.17 -33.99
C PRO A 23 -18.15 19.90 -35.20
N LYS A 24 -18.86 19.16 -36.07
CA LYS A 24 -19.83 19.69 -37.04
C LYS A 24 -21.05 18.79 -37.16
N ASP A 25 -22.22 19.44 -37.17
CA ASP A 25 -23.58 18.91 -37.21
C ASP A 25 -24.03 18.39 -38.60
N ASP A 26 -25.06 17.52 -38.52
CA ASP A 26 -26.20 17.25 -39.40
C ASP A 26 -26.04 16.73 -40.85
N ILE A 27 -26.72 15.62 -41.15
CA ILE A 27 -27.96 15.50 -41.98
C ILE A 27 -28.16 14.03 -42.43
N ASN A 28 -29.20 13.42 -41.85
CA ASN A 28 -30.27 12.59 -42.44
C ASN A 28 -30.07 11.59 -43.62
N ASN A 29 -30.60 10.38 -43.33
CA ASN A 29 -31.46 9.50 -44.16
C ASN A 29 -30.85 8.52 -45.18
N LYS A 30 -30.97 7.20 -44.89
CA LYS A 30 -31.81 6.23 -45.65
C LYS A 30 -31.67 4.79 -45.10
N THR A 31 -32.81 4.23 -44.67
CA THR A 31 -33.17 2.79 -44.47
C THR A 31 -33.08 2.01 -45.82
N PRO A 32 -33.20 0.64 -45.94
CA PRO A 32 -33.95 -0.28 -45.06
C PRO A 32 -33.49 -1.75 -44.91
N SER A 33 -34.27 -2.47 -44.09
CA SER A 33 -34.61 -3.92 -44.17
C SER A 33 -33.65 -4.88 -43.45
N GLY A 34 -34.06 -5.80 -42.59
CA GLY A 34 -35.40 -6.23 -42.18
C GLY A 34 -35.33 -7.47 -41.27
N ALA A 35 -36.52 -7.98 -40.92
CA ALA A 35 -36.87 -9.26 -40.29
C ALA A 35 -36.81 -9.37 -38.75
N THR A 36 -38.01 -9.52 -38.19
CA THR A 36 -38.37 -9.80 -36.79
C THR A 36 -38.53 -11.30 -36.52
N GLU A 37 -38.35 -11.66 -35.24
CA GLU A 37 -38.98 -12.75 -34.46
C GLU A 37 -38.59 -14.22 -34.68
N LYS A 38 -38.13 -14.87 -33.60
CA LYS A 38 -39.03 -15.65 -32.71
C LYS A 38 -38.37 -16.06 -31.38
N ALA A 39 -39.13 -15.84 -30.31
CA ALA A 39 -38.89 -16.33 -28.96
C ALA A 39 -39.18 -17.83 -28.80
N LYS A 40 -38.52 -18.46 -27.84
CA LYS A 40 -39.07 -19.58 -27.06
C LYS A 40 -38.68 -19.44 -25.60
N ASP A 41 -39.73 -19.37 -24.79
CA ASP A 41 -39.76 -19.58 -23.34
C ASP A 41 -38.99 -20.83 -22.91
N ASN A 42 -38.36 -20.75 -21.75
CA ASN A 42 -38.56 -21.72 -20.68
C ASN A 42 -38.27 -21.03 -19.34
N ALA A 43 -39.34 -20.86 -18.59
CA ALA A 43 -39.29 -20.52 -17.17
C ALA A 43 -38.84 -21.74 -16.38
N ASP A 44 -37.80 -21.57 -15.56
CA ASP A 44 -37.68 -22.31 -14.30
C ASP A 44 -37.34 -21.30 -13.20
N THR A 45 -38.27 -21.22 -12.26
CA THR A 45 -38.17 -20.47 -11.02
C THR A 45 -37.25 -21.19 -10.05
N GLU A 46 -36.05 -20.66 -9.85
CA GLU A 46 -35.33 -20.82 -8.59
C GLU A 46 -35.21 -19.45 -7.92
N ASN A 47 -36.06 -19.26 -6.92
CA ASN A 47 -36.04 -18.15 -5.98
C ASN A 47 -34.88 -18.40 -5.00
N ASP A 48 -33.64 -18.25 -5.47
CA ASP A 48 -32.52 -18.12 -4.58
C ASP A 48 -32.44 -16.65 -4.15
N ARG A 49 -32.71 -16.42 -2.86
CA ARG A 49 -32.50 -15.14 -2.23
C ARG A 49 -30.99 -14.89 -2.18
N SER A 50 -30.47 -14.36 -3.28
CA SER A 50 -29.32 -13.47 -3.27
C SER A 50 -29.63 -12.39 -2.23
N LYS A 51 -29.19 -12.59 -0.99
CA LYS A 51 -28.77 -11.49 -0.14
C LYS A 51 -27.74 -10.77 -0.99
N SER A 52 -28.16 -9.68 -1.64
CA SER A 52 -27.23 -8.67 -2.12
C SER A 52 -26.31 -8.41 -0.95
N ALA A 53 -25.04 -8.80 -1.07
CA ALA A 53 -24.04 -8.27 -0.15
C ALA A 53 -24.25 -6.75 -0.19
N GLU A 54 -24.50 -6.14 0.96
CA GLU A 54 -24.57 -4.69 1.02
C GLU A 54 -23.20 -4.18 0.58
N GLU A 55 -23.18 -3.34 -0.45
CA GLU A 55 -21.95 -2.72 -0.95
C GLU A 55 -21.32 -1.94 0.20
N VAL A 56 -20.03 -2.17 0.45
CA VAL A 56 -19.32 -1.46 1.50
C VAL A 56 -19.18 0.00 1.09
N THR A 57 -19.51 0.91 2.00
CA THR A 57 -19.49 2.35 1.73
C THR A 57 -18.68 3.09 2.77
N ILE A 58 -18.16 4.27 2.41
CA ILE A 58 -17.58 5.24 3.33
C ILE A 58 -18.43 6.51 3.26
N LYS A 59 -18.76 7.07 4.43
CA LYS A 59 -19.50 8.33 4.50
C LYS A 59 -18.66 9.48 3.95
N GLU A 60 -19.30 10.33 3.16
CA GLU A 60 -18.71 11.59 2.74
C GLU A 60 -18.34 12.44 3.96
N GLN A 61 -17.10 12.91 4.00
CA GLN A 61 -16.56 13.70 5.10
C GLN A 61 -15.34 14.51 4.64
N VAL A 62 -15.19 15.71 5.22
CA VAL A 62 -13.98 16.51 5.05
C VAL A 62 -12.90 15.93 5.96
N ILE A 63 -11.80 15.48 5.36
CA ILE A 63 -10.68 14.85 6.08
C ILE A 63 -9.54 15.83 6.35
N TYR A 64 -9.50 16.94 5.62
CA TYR A 64 -8.54 18.02 5.83
C TYR A 64 -9.12 19.35 5.36
N ASN A 65 -8.94 20.41 6.14
CA ASN A 65 -9.33 21.78 5.80
C ASN A 65 -8.36 22.77 6.47
N GLY A 66 -7.42 23.29 5.68
CA GLY A 66 -6.39 24.20 6.15
C GLY A 66 -5.44 24.60 5.02
N ASN A 67 -4.65 25.66 5.22
CA ASN A 67 -3.70 26.15 4.21
C ASN A 67 -4.36 26.45 2.84
N ASP A 68 -5.60 26.96 2.86
CA ASP A 68 -6.45 27.18 1.67
C ASP A 68 -6.73 25.90 0.84
N ILE A 69 -6.59 24.72 1.45
CA ILE A 69 -6.79 23.42 0.80
C ILE A 69 -7.87 22.65 1.55
N VAL A 70 -8.81 22.06 0.81
CA VAL A 70 -9.85 21.19 1.36
C VAL A 70 -9.76 19.82 0.68
N VAL A 71 -9.75 18.75 1.47
CA VAL A 71 -9.82 17.37 0.97
C VAL A 71 -11.06 16.70 1.55
N THR A 72 -11.93 16.23 0.67
CA THR A 72 -13.21 15.61 1.03
C THR A 72 -13.27 14.20 0.47
N VAL A 73 -13.49 13.20 1.32
CA VAL A 73 -13.85 11.85 0.87
C VAL A 73 -15.25 11.88 0.29
N LYS A 74 -15.42 11.36 -0.92
CA LYS A 74 -16.69 11.35 -1.67
C LYS A 74 -17.35 9.98 -1.71
N GLY A 75 -16.59 8.91 -1.45
CA GLY A 75 -17.12 7.56 -1.44
C GLY A 75 -16.02 6.51 -1.49
N PHE A 76 -16.45 5.26 -1.65
CA PHE A 76 -15.59 4.09 -1.68
C PHE A 76 -16.02 3.20 -2.85
N ASN A 77 -15.05 2.62 -3.56
CA ASN A 77 -15.28 1.62 -4.60
C ASN A 77 -14.44 0.40 -4.27
N GLU A 78 -15.08 -0.73 -3.94
CA GLU A 78 -14.37 -1.97 -3.61
C GLU A 78 -13.68 -2.62 -4.81
N SER A 79 -14.19 -2.37 -6.01
CA SER A 79 -13.81 -3.09 -7.23
C SER A 79 -13.27 -2.12 -8.28
N SER A 80 -11.97 -1.83 -8.22
CA SER A 80 -11.21 -1.20 -9.31
C SER A 80 -10.07 -2.12 -9.77
N LEU A 81 -9.42 -1.73 -10.88
CA LEU A 81 -8.42 -2.55 -11.57
C LEU A 81 -7.25 -2.97 -10.66
N PHE A 82 -6.75 -2.04 -9.85
CA PHE A 82 -5.60 -2.27 -8.97
C PHE A 82 -5.99 -2.53 -7.52
N GLY A 83 -7.23 -2.21 -7.16
CA GLY A 83 -7.82 -2.53 -5.87
C GLY A 83 -8.83 -1.51 -5.38
N PRO A 84 -9.25 -1.60 -4.11
CA PRO A 84 -10.27 -0.73 -3.56
C PRO A 84 -9.80 0.73 -3.55
N GLU A 85 -10.74 1.65 -3.72
CA GLU A 85 -10.48 3.06 -3.93
C GLU A 85 -11.30 3.93 -2.98
N VAL A 86 -10.62 4.82 -2.25
CA VAL A 86 -11.27 5.95 -1.59
C VAL A 86 -11.32 7.12 -2.57
N LYS A 87 -12.52 7.52 -2.98
CA LYS A 87 -12.70 8.67 -3.88
C LYS A 87 -12.57 9.96 -3.08
N VAL A 88 -11.80 10.91 -3.60
CA VAL A 88 -11.55 12.20 -2.94
C VAL A 88 -11.81 13.37 -3.91
N LEU A 89 -12.34 14.46 -3.37
CA LEU A 89 -12.36 15.78 -3.98
C LEU A 89 -11.31 16.63 -3.29
N ILE A 90 -10.39 17.18 -4.06
CA ILE A 90 -9.35 18.09 -3.58
C ILE A 90 -9.62 19.47 -4.16
N GLU A 91 -9.69 20.47 -3.30
CA GLU A 91 -9.90 21.87 -3.66
C GLU A 91 -8.69 22.68 -3.21
N ASN A 92 -7.89 23.15 -4.15
CA ASN A 92 -6.74 24.02 -3.89
C ASN A 92 -7.16 25.48 -4.12
N ASN A 93 -7.52 26.18 -3.06
CA ASN A 93 -7.86 27.61 -3.09
C ASN A 93 -6.63 28.50 -2.86
N SER A 94 -5.43 27.92 -2.71
CA SER A 94 -4.20 28.65 -2.55
C SER A 94 -3.71 29.26 -3.87
N ALA A 95 -2.70 30.11 -3.79
CA ALA A 95 -2.04 30.72 -4.96
C ALA A 95 -0.93 29.84 -5.58
N LYS A 96 -0.67 28.66 -5.03
CA LYS A 96 0.42 27.77 -5.49
C LYS A 96 -0.12 26.45 -6.03
N ASN A 97 0.64 25.79 -6.89
CA ASN A 97 0.33 24.43 -7.30
C ASN A 97 0.74 23.47 -6.17
N ILE A 98 -0.07 22.46 -5.92
CA ILE A 98 0.18 21.49 -4.86
C ILE A 98 0.16 20.08 -5.41
N THR A 99 0.91 19.21 -4.74
CA THR A 99 0.82 17.77 -4.89
C THR A 99 0.42 17.18 -3.54
N ILE A 100 -0.54 16.25 -3.55
CA ILE A 100 -0.99 15.54 -2.36
C ILE A 100 -0.68 14.06 -2.54
N GLN A 101 -0.05 13.46 -1.53
CA GLN A 101 0.24 12.04 -1.42
C GLN A 101 -0.25 11.50 -0.07
N THR A 102 -0.41 10.19 0.01
CA THR A 102 -0.67 9.47 1.26
C THR A 102 0.64 8.96 1.85
N ARG A 103 0.68 8.87 3.18
CA ARG A 103 1.76 8.25 3.97
C ARG A 103 1.13 7.47 5.12
N LYS A 104 1.92 6.62 5.78
CA LYS A 104 1.49 5.87 6.99
C LYS A 104 0.18 5.11 6.74
N THR A 105 0.03 4.54 5.55
CA THR A 105 -1.20 3.94 5.07
C THR A 105 -1.40 2.56 5.69
N SER A 106 -2.62 2.27 6.16
CA SER A 106 -3.00 0.96 6.66
C SER A 106 -4.46 0.62 6.39
N VAL A 107 -4.74 -0.68 6.26
CA VAL A 107 -6.08 -1.26 6.12
C VAL A 107 -6.26 -2.33 7.19
N ASN A 108 -7.34 -2.22 7.97
CA ASN A 108 -7.64 -3.11 9.11
C ASN A 108 -6.48 -3.27 10.11
N GLY A 109 -5.65 -2.23 10.25
CA GLY A 109 -4.47 -2.24 11.11
C GLY A 109 -3.20 -2.84 10.50
N LEU A 110 -3.23 -3.27 9.24
CA LEU A 110 -2.05 -3.68 8.48
C LEU A 110 -1.51 -2.54 7.63
N MET A 111 -0.23 -2.22 7.74
CA MET A 111 0.49 -1.33 6.84
C MET A 111 0.42 -1.87 5.41
N THR A 112 0.13 -0.98 4.46
CA THR A 112 0.03 -1.29 3.03
C THR A 112 0.39 -0.06 2.23
N GLU A 113 0.87 -0.25 1.02
CA GLU A 113 1.11 0.85 0.10
C GLU A 113 -0.18 1.31 -0.58
N SER A 114 -0.18 2.58 -0.97
CA SER A 114 -1.26 3.17 -1.74
C SER A 114 -0.74 3.88 -2.97
N MET A 115 -1.45 3.72 -4.08
CA MET A 115 -1.19 4.48 -5.30
C MET A 115 -2.02 5.77 -5.26
N PHE A 116 -1.37 6.87 -4.90
CA PHE A 116 -2.00 8.19 -4.88
C PHE A 116 -0.96 9.32 -4.97
N SER A 117 -1.09 10.16 -6.00
CA SER A 117 -0.32 11.40 -6.13
C SER A 117 -1.10 12.36 -7.02
N ALA A 118 -1.79 13.31 -6.40
CA ALA A 118 -2.70 14.22 -7.10
C ALA A 118 -2.11 15.63 -7.21
N ASP A 119 -1.91 16.10 -8.44
CA ASP A 119 -1.50 17.48 -8.72
C ASP A 119 -2.70 18.39 -8.90
N VAL A 120 -2.74 19.50 -8.15
CA VAL A 120 -3.83 20.47 -8.20
C VAL A 120 -3.28 21.88 -8.37
N ALA A 121 -3.53 22.46 -9.54
CA ALA A 121 -3.11 23.83 -9.83
C ALA A 121 -3.79 24.85 -8.91
N ALA A 122 -3.15 26.00 -8.73
CA ALA A 122 -3.68 27.11 -7.92
C ALA A 122 -5.11 27.50 -8.33
N GLY A 123 -6.00 27.60 -7.34
CA GLY A 123 -7.42 27.94 -7.53
C GLY A 123 -8.26 26.88 -8.27
N LYS A 124 -7.78 25.63 -8.36
CA LYS A 124 -8.47 24.52 -9.06
C LYS A 124 -8.89 23.41 -8.10
N LYS A 125 -9.68 22.47 -8.65
CA LYS A 125 -10.14 21.27 -7.95
C LYS A 125 -10.03 20.05 -8.84
N VAL A 126 -9.87 18.88 -8.25
CA VAL A 126 -9.81 17.58 -8.92
C VAL A 126 -10.58 16.53 -8.12
N ASN A 127 -11.24 15.61 -8.82
CA ASN A 127 -11.68 14.35 -8.21
C ASN A 127 -10.64 13.29 -8.55
N ASP A 128 -10.17 12.56 -7.56
CA ASP A 128 -9.16 11.53 -7.70
C ASP A 128 -9.48 10.34 -6.77
N ALA A 129 -8.63 9.32 -6.76
CA ALA A 129 -8.81 8.11 -5.97
C ALA A 129 -7.51 7.67 -5.29
N ILE A 130 -7.59 7.38 -4.00
CA ILE A 130 -6.52 6.68 -3.27
C ILE A 130 -6.76 5.19 -3.46
N THR A 131 -5.90 4.52 -4.22
CA THR A 131 -6.03 3.08 -4.50
C THR A 131 -5.16 2.25 -3.56
N PHE A 132 -5.75 1.27 -2.90
CA PHE A 132 -5.05 0.29 -2.05
C PHE A 132 -4.74 -0.95 -2.88
N ILE A 133 -3.52 -1.47 -2.82
CA ILE A 133 -3.05 -2.48 -3.76
C ILE A 133 -3.64 -3.86 -3.42
N SER A 134 -4.43 -4.42 -4.34
CA SER A 134 -5.14 -5.69 -4.13
C SER A 134 -4.22 -6.87 -3.80
N SER A 135 -3.03 -6.93 -4.40
CA SER A 135 -2.10 -8.04 -4.18
C SER A 135 -1.60 -8.08 -2.73
N GLU A 136 -1.33 -6.93 -2.12
CA GLU A 136 -0.93 -6.83 -0.71
C GLU A 136 -2.08 -7.23 0.22
N LEU A 137 -3.28 -6.71 -0.04
CA LEU A 137 -4.46 -7.07 0.74
C LEU A 137 -4.75 -8.57 0.68
N LYS A 138 -4.63 -9.18 -0.51
CA LYS A 138 -4.81 -10.63 -0.70
C LYS A 138 -3.72 -11.44 0.00
N ALA A 139 -2.46 -11.02 -0.07
CA ALA A 139 -1.36 -11.69 0.61
C ALA A 139 -1.53 -11.72 2.14
N ALA A 140 -2.28 -10.75 2.69
CA ALA A 140 -2.62 -10.67 4.11
C ALA A 140 -4.01 -11.19 4.46
N ASP A 141 -4.70 -11.89 3.54
CA ASP A 141 -6.08 -12.38 3.70
C ASP A 141 -7.10 -11.29 4.09
N ILE A 142 -6.87 -10.06 3.65
CA ILE A 142 -7.82 -8.95 3.81
C ILE A 142 -8.83 -9.01 2.65
N THR A 143 -10.02 -9.52 2.95
CA THR A 143 -11.15 -9.63 2.00
C THR A 143 -12.31 -8.69 2.34
N THR A 144 -12.31 -8.11 3.54
CA THR A 144 -13.33 -7.17 4.03
C THR A 144 -12.62 -5.95 4.57
N ILE A 145 -12.97 -4.76 4.11
CA ILE A 145 -12.29 -3.52 4.53
C ILE A 145 -13.20 -2.78 5.51
N LYS A 146 -12.77 -2.71 6.77
CA LYS A 146 -13.49 -2.04 7.85
C LYS A 146 -12.90 -0.69 8.17
N ASP A 147 -11.58 -0.67 8.40
CA ASP A 147 -10.84 0.50 8.84
C ASP A 147 -9.76 0.83 7.81
N ILE A 148 -9.67 2.10 7.43
CA ILE A 148 -8.63 2.65 6.57
C ILE A 148 -8.00 3.83 7.31
N GLU A 149 -6.67 3.85 7.41
CA GLU A 149 -5.94 4.94 8.05
C GLU A 149 -4.78 5.39 7.17
N PHE A 150 -4.53 6.69 7.11
CA PHE A 150 -3.40 7.30 6.39
C PHE A 150 -3.19 8.75 6.86
N SER A 151 -2.02 9.32 6.62
CA SER A 151 -1.77 10.76 6.70
C SER A 151 -1.64 11.34 5.29
N LEU A 152 -1.95 12.63 5.12
CA LEU A 152 -1.69 13.35 3.87
C LEU A 152 -0.35 14.07 3.97
N HIS A 153 0.50 13.88 2.97
CA HIS A 153 1.67 14.72 2.70
C HIS A 153 1.33 15.68 1.58
N ILE A 154 1.27 16.97 1.90
CA ILE A 154 0.96 18.03 0.95
C ILE A 154 2.20 18.91 0.79
N PHE A 155 2.62 19.11 -0.46
CA PHE A 155 3.78 19.93 -0.77
C PHE A 155 3.53 20.78 -2.01
N GLU A 156 4.31 21.85 -2.15
CA GLU A 156 4.27 22.71 -3.33
C GLU A 156 4.98 22.00 -4.49
N THR A 157 4.29 21.83 -5.62
CA THR A 157 4.71 20.93 -6.70
C THR A 157 6.08 21.26 -7.29
N ALA A 158 6.42 22.54 -7.45
CA ALA A 158 7.65 22.95 -8.15
C ALA A 158 8.89 22.94 -7.25
N SER A 159 8.75 23.37 -6.00
CA SER A 159 9.81 23.48 -5.00
C SER A 159 9.98 22.22 -4.17
N MET A 160 8.94 21.37 -4.11
CA MET A 160 8.85 20.23 -3.21
C MET A 160 8.85 20.61 -1.72
N ASP A 161 8.63 21.89 -1.40
CA ASP A 161 8.52 22.36 -0.03
C ASP A 161 7.26 21.79 0.60
N THR A 162 7.43 21.11 1.73
CA THR A 162 6.31 20.60 2.53
C THR A 162 5.43 21.75 3.01
N ILE A 163 4.13 21.64 2.73
CA ILE A 163 3.10 22.55 3.21
C ILE A 163 2.54 22.00 4.53
N VAL A 164 2.16 20.72 4.54
CA VAL A 164 1.67 20.04 5.74
C VAL A 164 1.84 18.53 5.62
N ASP A 165 2.23 17.90 6.72
CA ASP A 165 1.99 16.49 7.01
C ASP A 165 0.86 16.43 8.05
N THR A 166 -0.24 15.75 7.74
CA THR A 166 -1.38 15.69 8.66
C THR A 166 -1.15 14.65 9.75
N ASP A 167 -1.87 14.80 10.86
CA ASP A 167 -2.12 13.66 11.76
C ASP A 167 -2.81 12.51 11.00
N LEU A 168 -2.79 11.32 11.61
CA LEU A 168 -3.41 10.13 11.04
C LEU A 168 -4.93 10.31 10.90
N ILE A 169 -5.41 10.27 9.67
CA ILE A 169 -6.83 10.28 9.30
C ILE A 169 -7.35 8.86 9.42
N LYS A 170 -8.56 8.71 9.98
CA LYS A 170 -9.20 7.40 10.18
C LYS A 170 -10.56 7.38 9.50
N LEU A 171 -10.72 6.49 8.53
CA LEU A 171 -11.96 6.25 7.83
C LEU A 171 -12.54 4.89 8.26
N LYS A 172 -13.83 4.90 8.56
CA LYS A 172 -14.61 3.69 8.79
C LYS A 172 -15.52 3.43 7.62
N THR A 173 -15.59 2.17 7.20
CA THR A 173 -16.58 1.74 6.22
C THR A 173 -17.91 1.36 6.89
N SER A 174 -18.88 0.90 6.12
CA SER A 174 -20.16 0.38 6.63
C SER A 174 -20.06 -1.03 7.22
N VAL A 175 -18.88 -1.65 7.25
CA VAL A 175 -18.66 -2.96 7.87
C VAL A 175 -18.94 -2.89 9.38
N ASP A 176 -19.53 -3.96 9.92
CA ASP A 176 -19.91 -4.05 11.32
C ASP A 176 -18.72 -3.88 12.28
N GLU A 177 -18.92 -3.12 13.36
CA GLU A 177 -17.88 -2.83 14.35
C GLU A 177 -17.32 -4.08 15.05
N SER A 178 -18.08 -5.18 15.08
CA SER A 178 -17.64 -6.46 15.63
C SER A 178 -16.70 -7.24 14.71
N PHE A 179 -16.55 -6.84 13.44
CA PHE A 179 -15.57 -7.44 12.55
C PHE A 179 -14.16 -7.19 13.09
N VAL A 180 -13.37 -8.27 13.17
CA VAL A 180 -11.97 -8.27 13.59
C VAL A 180 -11.16 -8.98 12.53
N GLN A 181 -10.23 -8.25 11.91
CA GLN A 181 -9.24 -8.85 11.02
C GLN A 181 -8.30 -9.73 11.84
N LYS A 182 -8.12 -10.97 11.37
CA LYS A 182 -7.08 -11.88 11.88
C LYS A 182 -5.93 -11.87 10.90
N PHE A 183 -4.73 -11.93 11.43
CA PHE A 183 -3.51 -12.09 10.63
C PHE A 183 -2.86 -13.41 11.03
N ASP A 184 -2.25 -14.08 10.06
CA ASP A 184 -1.44 -15.25 10.34
C ASP A 184 -0.09 -14.82 10.92
N ASP A 185 0.02 -14.90 12.24
CA ASP A 185 1.22 -14.59 13.01
C ASP A 185 2.04 -15.85 13.36
N SER A 186 1.79 -16.96 12.66
CA SER A 186 2.55 -18.20 12.81
C SER A 186 3.88 -18.14 12.06
N GLY A 187 4.85 -18.94 12.55
CA GLY A 187 6.22 -18.99 12.06
C GLY A 187 7.24 -19.06 13.21
N PHE A 188 8.50 -18.81 12.88
CA PHE A 188 9.57 -18.70 13.86
C PHE A 188 9.55 -17.32 14.52
N ILE A 189 9.37 -17.26 15.84
CA ILE A 189 9.39 -16.00 16.60
C ILE A 189 10.83 -15.53 16.74
N ALA A 190 11.25 -14.61 15.88
CA ALA A 190 12.57 -13.99 15.90
C ALA A 190 12.73 -12.97 17.03
N TYR A 191 11.66 -12.27 17.37
CA TYR A 191 11.63 -11.29 18.46
C TYR A 191 10.23 -11.17 19.06
N ASN A 192 10.13 -11.06 20.38
CA ASN A 192 8.87 -10.81 21.07
C ASN A 192 9.13 -10.19 22.45
N ALA A 193 9.41 -8.90 22.47
CA ALA A 193 9.68 -8.13 23.68
C ALA A 193 9.41 -6.64 23.43
N ASP A 194 9.32 -5.84 24.49
CA ASP A 194 9.17 -4.38 24.40
C ASP A 194 7.97 -3.90 23.56
N GLY A 195 6.91 -4.71 23.48
CA GLY A 195 5.72 -4.42 22.69
C GLY A 195 5.88 -4.67 21.19
N ILE A 196 7.01 -5.24 20.74
CA ILE A 196 7.30 -5.54 19.34
C ILE A 196 7.41 -7.05 19.15
N LYS A 197 6.73 -7.57 18.13
CA LYS A 197 6.81 -8.98 17.72
C LYS A 197 7.30 -9.05 16.28
N VAL A 198 8.31 -9.87 16.01
CA VAL A 198 8.80 -10.18 14.66
C VAL A 198 8.79 -11.68 14.48
N VAL A 199 8.12 -12.15 13.44
CA VAL A 199 7.98 -13.55 13.07
C VAL A 199 8.57 -13.74 11.69
N VAL A 200 9.52 -14.66 11.57
CA VAL A 200 9.99 -15.16 10.28
C VAL A 200 9.02 -16.25 9.86
N LYS A 201 8.39 -16.07 8.70
CA LYS A 201 7.37 -16.97 8.17
C LYS A 201 8.03 -18.00 7.26
N GLU A 202 7.79 -17.88 5.96
CA GLU A 202 8.30 -18.78 4.93
C GLU A 202 9.39 -18.10 4.11
N MET A 203 10.20 -18.94 3.46
CA MET A 203 11.13 -18.52 2.43
C MET A 203 10.51 -18.82 1.07
N ASN A 204 10.61 -17.87 0.15
CA ASN A 204 10.21 -18.05 -1.24
C ASN A 204 11.37 -17.69 -2.15
N SER A 205 12.08 -18.73 -2.60
CA SER A 205 13.18 -18.62 -3.56
C SER A 205 12.76 -18.75 -5.01
N SER A 206 11.50 -19.10 -5.29
CA SER A 206 11.05 -19.41 -6.66
C SER A 206 10.20 -18.32 -7.31
N GLU A 207 9.68 -17.35 -6.54
CA GLU A 207 8.72 -16.35 -7.06
C GLU A 207 9.23 -14.91 -6.99
N SER A 208 10.37 -14.65 -6.34
CA SER A 208 10.94 -13.29 -6.30
C SER A 208 11.65 -12.96 -7.62
N PHE A 209 11.34 -11.81 -8.20
CA PHE A 209 11.97 -11.34 -9.42
C PHE A 209 13.46 -10.99 -9.23
N TRP A 210 13.85 -10.65 -8.00
CA TRP A 210 15.19 -10.12 -7.68
C TRP A 210 16.12 -11.15 -7.03
N GLY A 211 15.58 -12.27 -6.55
CA GLY A 211 16.37 -13.33 -5.91
C GLY A 211 15.53 -14.23 -5.01
N SER A 212 15.84 -14.25 -3.71
CA SER A 212 15.07 -15.02 -2.72
C SER A 212 14.51 -14.12 -1.64
N ASP A 213 13.25 -14.32 -1.27
CA ASP A 213 12.59 -13.56 -0.21
C ASP A 213 12.39 -14.41 1.04
N ILE A 214 12.59 -13.79 2.20
CA ILE A 214 12.13 -14.31 3.49
C ILE A 214 11.00 -13.40 3.96
N TYR A 215 9.80 -13.96 4.14
CA TYR A 215 8.65 -13.20 4.60
C TYR A 215 8.70 -13.00 6.11
N LEU A 216 8.40 -11.77 6.52
CA LEU A 216 8.29 -11.38 7.91
C LEU A 216 6.89 -10.86 8.21
N TYR A 217 6.42 -11.19 9.40
CA TYR A 217 5.29 -10.53 10.03
C TYR A 217 5.79 -9.74 11.24
N ILE A 218 5.40 -8.47 11.31
CA ILE A 218 5.85 -7.54 12.34
C ILE A 218 4.62 -6.93 13.00
N GLU A 219 4.60 -6.92 14.34
CA GLU A 219 3.62 -6.18 15.13
C GLU A 219 4.32 -5.09 15.93
N ASN A 220 3.81 -3.88 15.84
CA ASN A 220 4.17 -2.78 16.71
C ASN A 220 3.00 -2.49 17.66
N ASN A 221 3.07 -3.00 18.88
CA ASN A 221 2.10 -2.72 19.94
C ASN A 221 2.54 -1.56 20.86
N THR A 222 3.52 -0.75 20.42
CA THR A 222 3.99 0.44 21.13
C THR A 222 3.20 1.69 20.69
N ASP A 223 3.49 2.82 21.33
CA ASP A 223 2.96 4.15 20.99
C ASP A 223 3.88 4.96 20.07
N LYS A 224 4.96 4.35 19.56
CA LYS A 224 5.92 4.97 18.65
C LYS A 224 5.83 4.38 17.26
N ASP A 225 6.10 5.19 16.24
CA ASP A 225 6.32 4.69 14.88
C ASP A 225 7.74 4.14 14.80
N ILE A 226 7.89 2.89 14.34
CA ILE A 226 9.19 2.21 14.32
C ILE A 226 9.58 1.83 12.91
N THR A 227 10.88 1.73 12.69
CA THR A 227 11.47 1.04 11.55
C THR A 227 12.25 -0.17 12.05
N VAL A 228 12.07 -1.32 11.40
CA VAL A 228 12.75 -2.58 11.70
C VAL A 228 13.68 -2.93 10.54
N GLN A 229 14.96 -3.12 10.84
CA GLN A 229 15.99 -3.53 9.89
C GLN A 229 16.72 -4.76 10.38
N ALA A 230 17.39 -5.45 9.45
CA ALA A 230 18.30 -6.55 9.76
C ALA A 230 19.75 -6.08 9.63
N ARG A 231 20.60 -6.53 10.55
CA ARG A 231 22.04 -6.23 10.59
C ARG A 231 22.82 -7.51 10.84
N ASP A 232 24.11 -7.46 10.51
CA ASP A 232 25.04 -8.58 10.66
C ASP A 232 24.47 -9.87 10.03
N VAL A 233 23.86 -9.74 8.85
CA VAL A 233 23.13 -10.84 8.22
C VAL A 233 24.13 -11.82 7.61
N SER A 234 23.92 -13.10 7.88
CA SER A 234 24.64 -14.17 7.22
C SER A 234 23.71 -15.29 6.77
N VAL A 235 23.98 -15.83 5.59
CA VAL A 235 23.29 -16.96 4.99
C VAL A 235 24.29 -18.08 4.79
N ASN A 236 24.00 -19.27 5.33
CA ASN A 236 24.91 -20.43 5.27
C ASN A 236 26.34 -20.13 5.75
N GLY A 237 26.49 -19.17 6.67
CA GLY A 237 27.78 -18.71 7.20
C GLY A 237 28.51 -17.66 6.35
N PHE A 238 27.94 -17.22 5.22
CA PHE A 238 28.45 -16.12 4.40
C PHE A 238 27.74 -14.82 4.76
N MET A 239 28.49 -13.74 4.94
CA MET A 239 27.91 -12.42 5.14
C MET A 239 27.25 -11.94 3.85
N VAL A 240 26.01 -11.50 3.94
CA VAL A 240 25.22 -10.98 2.81
C VAL A 240 24.47 -9.73 3.26
N ASP A 241 24.23 -8.80 2.35
CA ASP A 241 23.54 -7.55 2.64
C ASP A 241 22.14 -7.56 1.98
N PRO A 242 21.09 -8.06 2.66
CA PRO A 242 19.76 -8.10 2.08
C PRO A 242 19.13 -6.70 2.02
N THR A 243 18.13 -6.55 1.15
CA THR A 243 17.25 -5.38 1.16
C THR A 243 16.09 -5.64 2.13
N PHE A 244 16.09 -4.91 3.25
CA PHE A 244 15.03 -4.96 4.26
C PHE A 244 15.01 -3.70 5.13
N SER A 245 13.88 -2.99 5.13
CA SER A 245 13.61 -1.88 6.05
C SER A 245 12.11 -1.69 6.14
N CYS A 246 11.51 -2.19 7.22
CA CYS A 246 10.07 -2.22 7.36
C CYS A 246 9.59 -1.14 8.34
N ASP A 247 8.72 -0.26 7.86
CA ASP A 247 8.08 0.78 8.66
C ASP A 247 6.75 0.27 9.23
N VAL A 248 6.60 0.37 10.55
CA VAL A 248 5.38 -0.07 11.26
C VAL A 248 4.96 1.02 12.24
N VAL A 249 3.92 1.77 11.88
CA VAL A 249 3.40 2.85 12.75
C VAL A 249 2.73 2.28 14.00
N ALA A 250 2.59 3.11 15.03
CA ALA A 250 2.09 2.73 16.34
C ALA A 250 0.77 1.93 16.27
N GLY A 251 0.73 0.79 16.95
CA GLY A 251 -0.44 -0.10 17.02
C GLY A 251 -0.74 -0.88 15.73
N LYS A 252 0.13 -0.85 14.71
CA LYS A 252 -0.08 -1.53 13.44
C LYS A 252 0.75 -2.80 13.29
N LYS A 253 0.47 -3.50 12.21
CA LYS A 253 1.14 -4.72 11.77
C LYS A 253 1.66 -4.52 10.36
N ALA A 254 2.66 -5.28 9.95
CA ALA A 254 3.14 -5.29 8.58
C ALA A 254 3.50 -6.72 8.15
N PHE A 255 3.26 -7.02 6.88
CA PHE A 255 3.91 -8.10 6.18
C PHE A 255 4.94 -7.49 5.24
N ASP A 256 6.17 -7.97 5.29
CA ASP A 256 7.25 -7.45 4.46
C ASP A 256 8.26 -8.56 4.15
N THR A 257 9.16 -8.30 3.21
CA THR A 257 10.14 -9.27 2.73
C THR A 257 11.56 -8.79 2.99
N MET A 258 12.40 -9.67 3.52
CA MET A 258 13.84 -9.52 3.47
C MET A 258 14.35 -10.19 2.19
N THR A 259 14.74 -9.37 1.22
CA THR A 259 15.14 -9.83 -0.12
C THR A 259 16.65 -9.99 -0.22
N PHE A 260 17.07 -11.19 -0.62
CA PHE A 260 18.46 -11.52 -0.96
C PHE A 260 18.59 -11.52 -2.48
N MET A 261 19.45 -10.64 -3.00
CA MET A 261 19.65 -10.51 -4.44
C MET A 261 20.29 -11.77 -5.02
N GLU A 262 19.81 -12.22 -6.17
CA GLU A 262 20.36 -13.42 -6.84
C GLU A 262 21.87 -13.31 -7.07
N SER A 263 22.35 -12.11 -7.45
CA SER A 263 23.77 -11.85 -7.64
C SER A 263 24.62 -12.14 -6.40
N ASP A 264 24.12 -11.80 -5.22
CA ASP A 264 24.85 -11.94 -3.96
C ASP A 264 24.87 -13.41 -3.51
N LEU A 265 23.78 -14.13 -3.78
CA LEU A 265 23.69 -15.56 -3.55
C LEU A 265 24.64 -16.32 -4.49
N GLU A 266 24.66 -15.98 -5.79
CA GLU A 266 25.55 -16.59 -6.78
C GLU A 266 27.04 -16.31 -6.49
N GLU A 267 27.40 -15.08 -6.11
CA GLU A 267 28.80 -14.73 -5.78
C GLU A 267 29.35 -15.56 -4.61
N ASN A 268 28.48 -15.97 -3.69
CA ASN A 268 28.83 -16.79 -2.53
C ASN A 268 28.56 -18.29 -2.73
N ASP A 269 28.26 -18.73 -3.96
CA ASP A 269 27.92 -20.12 -4.29
C ASP A 269 26.72 -20.68 -3.48
N ILE A 270 25.81 -19.81 -3.03
CA ILE A 270 24.61 -20.17 -2.26
C ILE A 270 23.49 -20.52 -3.23
N LYS A 271 23.17 -21.82 -3.30
CA LYS A 271 22.06 -22.33 -4.13
C LYS A 271 20.74 -22.43 -3.38
N GLU A 272 20.82 -22.63 -2.07
CA GLU A 272 19.70 -22.83 -1.16
C GLU A 272 20.04 -22.16 0.17
N ILE A 273 19.10 -21.45 0.79
CA ILE A 273 19.28 -20.82 2.10
C ILE A 273 18.84 -21.82 3.17
N ASN A 274 19.81 -22.48 3.81
CA ASN A 274 19.56 -23.49 4.85
C ASN A 274 19.63 -22.91 6.26
N SER A 275 20.41 -21.83 6.42
CA SER A 275 20.57 -21.14 7.70
C SER A 275 20.67 -19.64 7.47
N LEU A 276 20.05 -18.90 8.38
CA LEU A 276 20.06 -17.45 8.43
C LEU A 276 20.44 -17.03 9.85
N GLU A 277 21.44 -16.16 9.97
CA GLU A 277 21.75 -15.46 11.22
C GLU A 277 21.65 -13.96 10.99
N PHE A 278 21.04 -13.23 11.91
CA PHE A 278 20.92 -11.77 11.83
C PHE A 278 20.66 -11.17 13.20
N LYS A 279 20.78 -9.85 13.30
CA LYS A 279 20.24 -9.05 14.41
C LYS A 279 19.17 -8.13 13.87
N LEU A 280 18.16 -7.84 14.68
CA LEU A 280 17.22 -6.77 14.42
C LEU A 280 17.79 -5.46 14.96
N HIS A 281 17.71 -4.42 14.14
CA HIS A 281 17.88 -3.03 14.55
C HIS A 281 16.55 -2.32 14.45
N ILE A 282 16.04 -1.86 15.59
CA ILE A 282 14.75 -1.20 15.70
C ILE A 282 14.98 0.22 16.20
N PHE A 283 14.45 1.19 15.47
CA PHE A 283 14.60 2.61 15.78
C PHE A 283 13.31 3.37 15.52
N ASP A 284 13.22 4.54 16.13
CA ASP A 284 12.10 5.45 15.99
C ASP A 284 12.14 6.11 14.59
N MET A 285 11.02 6.06 13.86
CA MET A 285 10.94 6.48 12.46
C MET A 285 11.22 7.98 12.26
N ASP A 286 10.85 8.81 13.22
CA ASP A 286 10.95 10.27 13.11
C ASP A 286 12.30 10.77 13.62
N THR A 287 12.76 10.25 14.76
CA THR A 287 13.97 10.73 15.45
C THR A 287 15.23 9.94 15.10
N TRP A 288 15.09 8.75 14.52
CA TRP A 288 16.19 7.82 14.21
C TRP A 288 16.92 7.29 15.46
N GLU A 289 16.36 7.52 16.65
CA GLU A 289 16.92 7.01 17.89
C GLU A 289 16.74 5.49 17.95
N THR A 290 17.83 4.79 18.27
CA THR A 290 17.79 3.35 18.47
C THR A 290 16.92 3.00 19.67
N ILE A 291 15.90 2.19 19.43
CA ILE A 291 15.04 1.63 20.46
C ILE A 291 15.65 0.31 20.94
N LYS A 292 16.09 -0.54 20.01
CA LYS A 292 16.61 -1.86 20.32
C LYS A 292 17.56 -2.38 19.25
N ASP A 293 18.68 -2.94 19.69
CA ASP A 293 19.42 -3.96 18.94
C ASP A 293 19.17 -5.33 19.61
N SER A 294 18.80 -6.33 18.82
CA SER A 294 18.60 -7.69 19.35
C SER A 294 19.92 -8.44 19.54
N ASP A 295 19.86 -9.54 20.30
CA ASP A 295 20.87 -10.59 20.21
C ASP A 295 20.82 -11.27 18.83
N ILE A 296 21.81 -12.09 18.52
CA ILE A 296 21.84 -12.86 17.26
C ILE A 296 20.66 -13.82 17.24
N ILE A 297 19.85 -13.70 16.20
CA ILE A 297 18.75 -14.58 15.85
C ILE A 297 19.29 -15.62 14.86
N LYS A 298 18.94 -16.89 15.06
CA LYS A 298 19.33 -18.00 14.19
C LYS A 298 18.09 -18.74 13.73
N VAL A 299 17.96 -18.89 12.42
CA VAL A 299 16.87 -19.62 11.77
C VAL A 299 17.49 -20.72 10.91
N SER A 300 16.89 -21.90 10.94
CA SER A 300 17.24 -23.01 10.06
C SER A 300 16.01 -23.39 9.25
N PHE A 301 16.21 -23.57 7.95
CA PHE A 301 15.18 -23.99 7.01
C PHE A 301 15.45 -25.47 6.67
N GLU A 302 14.37 -26.26 6.58
CA GLU A 302 14.44 -27.68 6.20
C GLU A 302 14.41 -27.87 4.70
#